data_AF-A0A1F3YD16-F1
#
_entry.id   AF-A0A1F3YD16-F1
#
_cell.length_a   1.000
_cell.length_b   1.000
_cell.length_c   1.000
_cell.angle_alpha   90.00
_cell.angle_beta   90.00
_cell.angle_gamma   90.00
#
_symmetry.space_group_name_H-M   'P 1'
#
loop_
_entity.id
_entity.type
_entity.pdbx_description
1 polymer ?
#
loop_
_entity_poly.entity_id
_entity_poly.type
_entity_poly.pdbx_seq_one_letter_code
_entity_poly.pdbx_strand_id
1 'polypeptide(L)'
;MRKAAFVLGLSAIVAAPVMAADPASIDWSKISATTVPLFYPGQSSYEWLRSDKHPGASLVRDGKACTTCHTGKEKALGDKLVKGGPLEPMPVKGKNGTVDLKFQAAYDAKNAYFRYQWKTQNPYPGSEYQYQRFDGKEWKTYGYPKLDKVVQEGKQPAIYEDRMTIMIDDGKVPMFAQQGCWLTCHEGERDMPKQFTKEEVAANALLTAIKKNDVRKYLPASRTNPSDWKTGKSVEEIAKIKAAGGFVDLIQWRAHRSNPVGMADDGYVLEWRLFDAGKNMFSGNSDAKTKAPKFMWDAKKVGYKSITADQLRKGDHFLMGEQNVVPFDPNAGWKEGDMLPRYVLSRADAKGSAADNNAIANWKDGMWTVVVIRPLGLANDDDKSLKEGGVYNVGFAVHDDNITTRGHHVSFVRT
;
A
#
# COMPACT_ATOMS: atom_id res chain seq x y z
N MET A 1 32.47 -50.07 53.42
CA MET A 1 32.17 -48.66 53.08
C MET A 1 31.78 -48.61 51.61
N ARG A 2 30.52 -48.27 51.31
CA ARG A 2 29.94 -48.34 49.95
C ARG A 2 30.34 -47.10 49.13
N LYS A 3 30.73 -47.34 47.88
CA LYS A 3 31.12 -46.36 46.86
C LYS A 3 29.92 -45.51 46.43
N ALA A 4 30.13 -44.22 46.18
CA ALA A 4 29.23 -43.39 45.38
C ALA A 4 30.07 -42.59 44.38
N ALA A 5 29.91 -42.91 43.10
CA ALA A 5 30.48 -42.19 41.97
C ALA A 5 29.51 -41.08 41.55
N PHE A 6 30.01 -39.86 41.41
CA PHE A 6 29.27 -38.73 40.87
C PHE A 6 29.16 -38.88 39.35
N VAL A 7 27.94 -39.02 38.84
CA VAL A 7 27.64 -38.95 37.40
C VAL A 7 27.21 -37.52 37.09
N LEU A 8 28.04 -36.79 36.34
CA LEU A 8 27.66 -35.52 35.71
C LEU A 8 26.78 -35.84 34.50
N GLY A 9 25.47 -35.59 34.63
CA GLY A 9 24.54 -35.66 33.51
C GLY A 9 24.67 -34.43 32.61
N LEU A 10 25.26 -34.59 31.42
CA LEU A 10 25.11 -33.63 30.33
C LEU A 10 23.65 -33.69 29.84
N SER A 11 22.87 -32.67 30.16
CA SER A 11 21.55 -32.47 29.56
C SER A 11 21.73 -31.83 28.18
N ALA A 12 21.66 -32.63 27.12
CA ALA A 12 21.58 -32.12 25.76
C ALA A 12 20.17 -31.55 25.52
N ILE A 13 20.04 -30.22 25.47
CA ILE A 13 18.83 -29.55 25.02
C ILE A 13 18.78 -29.70 23.50
N VAL A 14 17.98 -30.66 23.02
CA VAL A 14 17.65 -30.78 21.60
C VAL A 14 16.62 -29.70 21.28
N ALA A 15 17.08 -28.58 20.70
CA ALA A 15 16.18 -27.57 20.15
C ALA A 15 15.44 -28.17 18.95
N ALA A 16 14.18 -28.57 19.16
CA ALA A 16 13.30 -28.94 18.06
C ALA A 16 13.10 -27.73 17.14
N PRO A 17 13.15 -27.89 15.80
CA PRO A 17 12.89 -26.79 14.89
C PRO A 17 11.44 -26.35 15.08
N VAL A 18 11.25 -25.17 15.65
CA VAL A 18 9.92 -24.54 15.74
C VAL A 18 9.45 -24.33 14.31
N MET A 19 8.32 -24.92 13.90
CA MET A 19 7.75 -24.78 12.57
C MET A 19 6.83 -23.56 12.55
N ALA A 20 6.82 -22.80 11.45
CA ALA A 20 5.84 -21.72 11.28
C ALA A 20 4.46 -22.35 11.05
N ALA A 21 3.40 -21.76 11.60
CA ALA A 21 2.05 -22.18 11.26
C ALA A 21 1.78 -21.91 9.78
N ASP A 22 1.14 -22.87 9.09
CA ASP A 22 0.55 -22.60 7.79
C ASP A 22 -0.55 -21.55 8.00
N PRO A 23 -0.46 -20.35 7.39
CA PRO A 23 -1.44 -19.30 7.58
C PRO A 23 -2.87 -19.73 7.22
N ALA A 24 -3.02 -20.71 6.33
CA ALA A 24 -4.32 -21.29 5.98
C ALA A 24 -4.89 -22.21 7.08
N SER A 25 -4.04 -22.69 8.00
CA SER A 25 -4.41 -23.56 9.12
C SER A 25 -4.76 -22.82 10.42
N ILE A 26 -4.55 -21.50 10.48
CA ILE A 26 -4.88 -20.69 11.65
C ILE A 26 -6.40 -20.69 11.86
N ASP A 27 -6.84 -21.14 13.04
CA ASP A 27 -8.25 -21.12 13.44
C ASP A 27 -8.67 -19.70 13.86
N TRP A 28 -8.97 -18.85 12.87
CA TRP A 28 -9.39 -17.47 13.07
C TRP A 28 -10.71 -17.33 13.85
N SER A 29 -11.48 -18.40 14.06
CA SER A 29 -12.69 -18.34 14.88
C SER A 29 -12.41 -18.16 16.37
N LYS A 30 -11.20 -18.53 16.81
CA LYS A 30 -10.75 -18.39 18.22
C LYS A 30 -10.14 -17.03 18.53
N ILE A 31 -9.95 -16.19 17.52
CA ILE A 31 -9.35 -14.86 17.68
C ILE A 31 -10.46 -13.83 17.52
N SER A 32 -10.68 -12.99 18.53
CA SER A 32 -11.69 -11.94 18.44
C SER A 32 -11.37 -10.95 17.33
N ALA A 33 -12.34 -10.70 16.45
CA ALA A 33 -12.20 -9.70 15.39
C ALA A 33 -12.60 -8.31 15.91
N THR A 34 -11.79 -7.31 15.57
CA THR A 34 -12.11 -5.90 15.78
C THR A 34 -12.62 -5.30 14.49
N THR A 35 -13.82 -4.70 14.53
CA THR A 35 -14.32 -3.90 13.39
C THR A 35 -13.77 -2.48 13.52
N VAL A 36 -12.93 -2.08 12.57
CA VAL A 36 -12.35 -0.75 12.44
C VAL A 36 -13.13 0.02 11.37
N PRO A 37 -13.90 1.06 11.73
CA PRO A 37 -14.55 1.90 10.73
C PRO A 37 -13.50 2.70 9.97
N LEU A 38 -13.48 2.56 8.65
CA LEU A 38 -12.71 3.39 7.73
C LEU A 38 -13.63 4.40 7.08
N PHE A 39 -13.13 5.60 6.82
CA PHE A 39 -13.90 6.65 6.15
C PHE A 39 -13.09 7.36 5.07
N TYR A 40 -13.81 7.92 4.10
CA TYR A 40 -13.24 8.68 3.01
C TYR A 40 -12.76 10.05 3.50
N PRO A 41 -11.44 10.37 3.44
CA PRO A 41 -10.89 11.58 4.05
C PRO A 41 -10.86 12.80 3.12
N GLY A 42 -11.14 12.62 1.83
CA GLY A 42 -11.01 13.65 0.81
C GLY A 42 -9.60 14.26 0.79
N GLN A 43 -9.53 15.58 0.69
CA GLN A 43 -8.30 16.39 0.66
C GLN A 43 -7.96 17.02 2.02
N SER A 44 -8.32 16.37 3.13
CA SER A 44 -8.01 16.85 4.49
C SER A 44 -6.51 16.75 4.80
N SER A 45 -5.72 17.75 4.36
CA SER A 45 -4.27 17.78 4.53
C SER A 45 -3.81 18.15 5.95
N TYR A 46 -2.54 17.88 6.23
CA TYR A 46 -1.81 18.29 7.42
C TYR A 46 -1.91 19.81 7.65
N GLU A 47 -1.78 20.59 6.56
CA GLU A 47 -1.89 22.04 6.56
C GLU A 47 -3.33 22.49 6.87
N TRP A 48 -4.33 21.86 6.23
CA TRP A 48 -5.73 22.20 6.46
C TRP A 48 -6.12 21.94 7.93
N LEU A 49 -5.73 20.79 8.48
CA LEU A 49 -6.00 20.44 9.88
C LEU A 49 -5.44 21.46 10.88
N ARG A 50 -4.40 22.20 10.49
CA ARG A 50 -3.71 23.22 11.28
C ARG A 50 -4.04 24.64 10.85
N SER A 51 -4.99 24.82 9.93
CA SER A 51 -5.45 26.13 9.45
C SER A 51 -6.72 26.58 10.19
N ASP A 52 -7.03 27.87 10.13
CA ASP A 52 -8.29 28.45 10.60
C ASP A 52 -9.55 27.80 9.99
N LYS A 53 -9.43 27.18 8.81
CA LYS A 53 -10.52 26.44 8.15
C LYS A 53 -10.92 25.15 8.84
N HIS A 54 -10.08 24.62 9.73
CA HIS A 54 -10.42 23.46 10.56
C HIS A 54 -10.80 23.93 11.97
N PRO A 55 -12.06 23.72 12.42
CA PRO A 55 -12.51 24.22 13.73
C PRO A 55 -11.68 23.72 14.93
N GLY A 56 -11.05 22.54 14.81
CA GLY A 56 -10.19 21.96 15.84
C GLY A 56 -8.71 22.30 15.72
N ALA A 57 -8.32 23.28 14.88
CA ALA A 57 -6.93 23.48 14.52
C ALA A 57 -5.99 23.86 15.68
N SER A 58 -6.48 24.61 16.69
CA SER A 58 -5.68 24.87 17.90
C SER A 58 -5.32 23.57 18.61
N LEU A 59 -6.31 22.70 18.86
CA LEU A 59 -6.11 21.40 19.50
C LEU A 59 -5.15 20.50 18.71
N VAL A 60 -5.25 20.50 17.37
CA VAL A 60 -4.33 19.72 16.52
C VAL A 60 -2.91 20.26 16.61
N ARG A 61 -2.71 21.58 16.62
CA ARG A 61 -1.38 22.21 16.81
C ARG A 61 -0.80 21.90 18.18
N ASP A 62 -1.64 21.79 19.20
CA ASP A 62 -1.27 21.40 20.57
C ASP A 62 -1.07 19.87 20.73
N GLY A 63 -1.11 19.11 19.63
CA GLY A 63 -0.85 17.67 19.63
C GLY A 63 -2.01 16.82 20.16
N LYS A 64 -3.24 17.34 20.25
CA LYS A 64 -4.41 16.52 20.62
C LYS A 64 -4.76 15.54 19.52
N ALA A 65 -5.28 14.37 19.94
CA ALA A 65 -5.67 13.33 19.01
C ALA A 65 -6.91 13.71 18.20
N CYS A 66 -7.01 13.26 16.95
CA CYS A 66 -8.18 13.51 16.10
C CYS A 66 -9.47 12.99 16.74
N THR A 67 -9.39 11.86 17.44
CA THR A 67 -10.50 11.23 18.16
C THR A 67 -11.04 12.05 19.32
N THR A 68 -10.28 13.03 19.84
CA THR A 68 -10.75 13.99 20.86
C THR A 68 -12.05 14.68 20.41
N CYS A 69 -12.16 15.01 19.12
CA CYS A 69 -13.36 15.64 18.55
C CYS A 69 -14.16 14.70 17.63
N HIS A 70 -13.54 13.64 17.12
CA HIS A 70 -14.09 12.79 16.05
C HIS A 70 -14.39 11.34 16.44
N THR A 71 -14.36 10.98 17.74
CA THR A 71 -14.78 9.63 18.19
C THR A 71 -16.19 9.30 17.68
N GLY A 72 -16.31 8.19 16.95
CA GLY A 72 -17.58 7.68 16.40
C GLY A 72 -18.14 8.50 15.23
N LYS A 73 -17.38 9.44 14.67
CA LYS A 73 -17.83 10.32 13.57
C LYS A 73 -17.37 9.87 12.19
N GLU A 74 -16.64 8.77 12.08
CA GLU A 74 -16.08 8.23 10.82
C GLU A 74 -17.15 8.18 9.72
N LYS A 75 -18.33 7.62 10.03
CA LYS A 75 -19.45 7.55 9.08
C LYS A 75 -19.98 8.90 8.64
N ALA A 76 -20.24 9.79 9.60
CA ALA A 76 -20.74 11.13 9.30
C ALA A 76 -19.74 11.95 8.47
N LEU A 77 -18.44 11.82 8.77
CA LEU A 77 -17.38 12.48 8.01
C LEU A 77 -17.29 11.95 6.59
N GLY A 78 -17.21 10.63 6.43
CA GLY A 78 -17.14 9.98 5.13
C GLY A 78 -18.33 10.31 4.25
N ASP A 79 -19.55 10.15 4.76
CA ASP A 79 -20.80 10.43 4.03
C ASP A 79 -20.96 11.90 3.65
N LYS A 80 -20.37 12.81 4.43
CA LYS A 80 -20.31 14.23 4.09
C LYS A 80 -19.30 14.48 2.98
N LEU A 81 -18.09 13.94 3.09
CA LEU A 81 -16.99 14.25 2.17
C LEU A 81 -17.22 13.70 0.77
N VAL A 82 -17.81 12.51 0.63
CA VAL A 82 -18.10 11.94 -0.71
C VAL A 82 -19.13 12.73 -1.51
N LYS A 83 -19.90 13.63 -0.87
CA LYS A 83 -20.86 14.51 -1.55
C LYS A 83 -20.20 15.72 -2.21
N GLY A 84 -18.91 15.94 -1.96
CA GLY A 84 -18.16 17.08 -2.48
C GLY A 84 -18.07 18.24 -1.48
N GLY A 85 -17.35 19.29 -1.88
CA GLY A 85 -17.16 20.52 -1.11
C GLY A 85 -15.71 21.00 -1.13
N PRO A 86 -15.31 21.93 -0.25
CA PRO A 86 -13.95 22.48 -0.25
C PRO A 86 -12.83 21.44 -0.06
N LEU A 87 -13.12 20.34 0.64
CA LEU A 87 -12.21 19.20 0.85
C LEU A 87 -12.42 18.07 -0.16
N GLU A 88 -13.35 18.21 -1.10
CA GLU A 88 -13.60 17.23 -2.14
C GLU A 88 -14.14 17.96 -3.39
N PRO A 89 -13.26 18.66 -4.13
CA PRO A 89 -13.69 19.47 -5.28
C PRO A 89 -14.10 18.63 -6.49
N MET A 90 -13.71 17.35 -6.53
CA MET A 90 -14.01 16.42 -7.62
C MET A 90 -14.52 15.09 -7.05
N PRO A 91 -15.74 15.06 -6.49
CA PRO A 91 -16.28 13.87 -5.85
C PRO A 91 -16.45 12.72 -6.84
N VAL A 92 -16.11 11.51 -6.40
CA VAL A 92 -16.30 10.30 -7.20
C VAL A 92 -17.75 9.85 -7.11
N LYS A 93 -18.47 9.85 -8.24
CA LYS A 93 -19.87 9.44 -8.31
C LYS A 93 -20.07 8.04 -7.72
N GLY A 94 -20.97 7.96 -6.74
CA GLY A 94 -21.36 6.70 -6.10
C GLY A 94 -20.34 6.15 -5.09
N LYS A 95 -19.24 6.86 -4.78
CA LYS A 95 -18.23 6.38 -3.82
C LYS A 95 -18.84 6.22 -2.42
N ASN A 96 -18.55 5.10 -1.77
CA ASN A 96 -18.96 4.88 -0.39
C ASN A 96 -18.25 5.86 0.55
N GLY A 97 -18.97 6.44 1.52
CA GLY A 97 -18.36 7.27 2.56
C GLY A 97 -17.52 6.46 3.54
N THR A 98 -17.86 5.19 3.74
CA THR A 98 -17.25 4.30 4.74
C THR A 98 -17.05 2.88 4.25
N VAL A 99 -16.11 2.19 4.89
CA VAL A 99 -15.86 0.76 4.77
C VAL A 99 -15.59 0.21 6.16
N ASP A 100 -16.29 -0.85 6.55
CA ASP A 100 -15.99 -1.58 7.78
C ASP A 100 -14.90 -2.62 7.51
N LEU A 101 -13.75 -2.43 8.16
CA LEU A 101 -12.63 -3.37 8.11
C LEU A 101 -12.68 -4.27 9.34
N LYS A 102 -12.84 -5.58 9.15
CA LYS A 102 -12.59 -6.55 10.22
C LYS A 102 -11.10 -6.85 10.26
N PHE A 103 -10.49 -6.69 11.42
CA PHE A 103 -9.08 -6.93 11.66
C PHE A 103 -8.89 -7.96 12.78
N GLN A 104 -7.95 -8.87 12.56
CA GLN A 104 -7.45 -9.81 13.55
C GLN A 104 -5.94 -9.90 13.43
N ALA A 105 -5.26 -10.09 14.56
CA ALA A 105 -3.83 -10.35 14.61
C ALA A 105 -3.56 -11.65 15.37
N ALA A 106 -2.59 -12.42 14.89
CA ALA A 106 -2.03 -13.58 15.56
C ALA A 106 -0.51 -13.54 15.41
N TYR A 107 0.22 -14.30 16.22
CA TYR A 107 1.64 -14.53 15.99
C TYR A 107 2.04 -15.91 16.50
N ASP A 108 3.12 -16.44 15.94
CA ASP A 108 3.84 -17.60 16.47
C ASP A 108 5.31 -17.20 16.74
N ALA A 109 6.19 -18.18 16.95
CA ALA A 109 7.60 -17.90 17.20
C ALA A 109 8.35 -17.29 16.00
N LYS A 110 7.76 -17.30 14.80
CA LYS A 110 8.40 -16.90 13.55
C LYS A 110 7.74 -15.71 12.87
N ASN A 111 6.41 -15.59 12.93
CA ASN A 111 5.68 -14.60 12.14
C ASN A 111 4.56 -13.94 12.95
N ALA A 112 4.32 -12.66 12.63
CA ALA A 112 3.04 -12.01 12.85
C ALA A 112 2.13 -12.26 11.64
N TYR A 113 0.85 -12.46 11.93
CA TYR A 113 -0.21 -12.67 10.95
C TYR A 113 -1.27 -11.59 11.11
N PHE A 114 -1.54 -10.86 10.04
CA PHE A 114 -2.54 -9.80 10.00
C PHE A 114 -3.67 -10.17 9.06
N ARG A 115 -4.85 -10.47 9.61
CA ARG A 115 -6.03 -10.82 8.83
C ARG A 115 -6.96 -9.62 8.69
N TYR A 116 -7.32 -9.36 7.45
CA TYR A 116 -8.18 -8.27 7.02
C TYR A 116 -9.39 -8.84 6.28
N GLN A 117 -10.58 -8.34 6.58
CA GLN A 117 -11.77 -8.59 5.77
C GLN A 117 -12.55 -7.31 5.54
N TRP A 118 -12.89 -7.03 4.28
CA TRP A 118 -13.77 -5.91 3.92
C TRP A 118 -14.63 -6.28 2.72
N LYS A 119 -15.85 -5.73 2.70
CA LYS A 119 -16.75 -5.82 1.56
C LYS A 119 -16.28 -4.84 0.49
N THR A 120 -16.04 -5.31 -0.73
CA THR A 120 -15.69 -4.46 -1.86
C THR A 120 -16.92 -3.71 -2.35
N GLN A 121 -16.72 -2.46 -2.76
CA GLN A 121 -17.76 -1.70 -3.46
C GLN A 121 -18.07 -2.29 -4.84
N ASN A 122 -17.03 -2.71 -5.58
CA ASN A 122 -17.20 -3.35 -6.88
C ASN A 122 -17.71 -4.79 -6.72
N PRO A 123 -18.51 -5.30 -7.68
CA PRO A 123 -18.94 -6.70 -7.72
C PRO A 123 -17.84 -7.65 -8.25
N TYR A 124 -16.58 -7.21 -8.26
CA TYR A 124 -15.40 -7.94 -8.72
C TYR A 124 -14.19 -7.57 -7.85
N PRO A 125 -13.16 -8.42 -7.77
CA PRO A 125 -12.05 -8.30 -6.82
C PRO A 125 -11.10 -7.10 -7.01
N GLY A 126 -11.30 -6.26 -8.02
CA GLY A 126 -10.31 -5.22 -8.35
C GLY A 126 -8.92 -5.80 -8.61
N SER A 127 -8.83 -6.98 -9.22
CA SER A 127 -7.56 -7.66 -9.52
C SER A 127 -6.86 -7.14 -10.77
N GLU A 128 -7.43 -6.16 -11.47
CA GLU A 128 -6.87 -5.59 -12.69
C GLU A 128 -6.14 -4.27 -12.44
N TYR A 129 -5.08 -4.03 -13.21
CA TYR A 129 -4.39 -2.75 -13.28
C TYR A 129 -4.52 -2.18 -14.69
N GLN A 130 -4.17 -0.91 -14.88
CA GLN A 130 -4.08 -0.29 -16.21
C GLN A 130 -3.30 -1.18 -17.18
N TYR A 131 -3.75 -1.23 -18.43
CA TYR A 131 -3.13 -2.01 -19.50
C TYR A 131 -2.32 -1.11 -20.45
N GLN A 132 -1.50 -1.72 -21.29
CA GLN A 132 -0.99 -1.15 -22.52
C GLN A 132 -1.88 -1.65 -23.66
N ARG A 133 -2.55 -0.75 -24.39
CA ARG A 133 -3.43 -1.05 -25.53
C ARG A 133 -2.81 -0.55 -26.82
N PHE A 134 -2.76 -1.40 -27.82
CA PHE A 134 -2.29 -1.04 -29.16
C PHE A 134 -3.37 -0.23 -29.89
N ASP A 135 -3.02 0.93 -30.41
CA ASP A 135 -3.95 1.83 -31.15
C ASP A 135 -3.89 1.66 -32.67
N GLY A 136 -3.23 0.59 -33.14
CA GLY A 136 -2.94 0.35 -34.55
C GLY A 136 -1.56 0.87 -34.99
N LYS A 137 -0.89 1.70 -34.17
CA LYS A 137 0.45 2.22 -34.44
C LYS A 137 1.40 2.06 -33.26
N GLU A 138 0.94 2.40 -32.06
CA GLU A 138 1.73 2.41 -30.84
C GLU A 138 0.95 1.87 -29.63
N TRP A 139 1.68 1.57 -28.56
CA TRP A 139 1.10 1.09 -27.30
C TRP A 139 0.87 2.25 -26.35
N LYS A 140 -0.39 2.44 -25.94
CA LYS A 140 -0.83 3.52 -25.04
C LYS A 140 -1.42 2.96 -23.76
N THR A 141 -1.39 3.76 -22.69
CA THR A 141 -2.05 3.35 -21.44
C THR A 141 -3.55 3.31 -21.63
N TYR A 142 -4.19 2.22 -21.23
CA TYR A 142 -5.64 2.01 -21.26
C TYR A 142 -6.19 1.69 -19.88
N GLY A 143 -7.26 2.40 -19.52
CA GLY A 143 -7.81 2.41 -18.18
C GLY A 143 -6.99 3.23 -17.20
N TYR A 144 -7.68 3.84 -16.24
CA TYR A 144 -7.09 4.73 -15.23
C TYR A 144 -7.88 4.60 -13.91
N PRO A 145 -7.34 5.07 -12.77
CA PRO A 145 -8.13 5.16 -11.53
C PRO A 145 -9.32 6.09 -11.70
N LYS A 146 -10.39 5.88 -10.92
CA LYS A 146 -11.62 6.71 -11.01
C LYS A 146 -11.39 8.20 -10.83
N LEU A 147 -10.41 8.62 -10.03
CA LEU A 147 -10.12 10.04 -9.81
C LEU A 147 -9.45 10.72 -11.01
N ASP A 148 -8.92 9.95 -11.96
CA ASP A 148 -8.31 10.52 -13.15
C ASP A 148 -9.36 11.27 -13.98
N LYS A 149 -8.99 12.46 -14.45
CA LYS A 149 -9.85 13.32 -15.26
C LYS A 149 -10.40 12.59 -16.48
N VAL A 150 -9.59 11.74 -17.13
CA VAL A 150 -10.03 10.99 -18.33
C VAL A 150 -11.15 9.99 -18.03
N VAL A 151 -11.21 9.47 -16.80
CA VAL A 151 -12.28 8.56 -16.34
C VAL A 151 -13.50 9.35 -15.91
N GLN A 152 -13.31 10.47 -15.20
CA GLN A 152 -14.40 11.37 -14.82
C GLN A 152 -15.14 11.93 -16.04
N GLU A 153 -14.43 12.16 -17.15
CA GLU A 153 -15.00 12.58 -18.43
C GLU A 153 -15.59 11.43 -19.26
N GLY A 154 -15.52 10.18 -18.78
CA GLY A 154 -16.04 8.99 -19.48
C GLY A 154 -15.25 8.57 -20.72
N LYS A 155 -14.04 9.09 -20.94
CA LYS A 155 -13.20 8.82 -22.12
C LYS A 155 -12.41 7.51 -22.01
N GLN A 156 -12.16 7.03 -20.79
CA GLN A 156 -11.47 5.77 -20.50
C GLN A 156 -12.18 5.05 -19.35
N PRO A 157 -12.09 3.71 -19.28
CA PRO A 157 -12.68 2.96 -18.18
C PRO A 157 -11.90 3.14 -16.86
N ALA A 158 -12.61 2.98 -15.75
CA ALA A 158 -11.98 2.82 -14.45
C ALA A 158 -11.32 1.44 -14.33
N ILE A 159 -9.99 1.40 -14.26
CA ILE A 159 -9.21 0.18 -14.07
C ILE A 159 -8.06 0.51 -13.09
N TYR A 160 -8.18 -0.04 -11.89
CA TYR A 160 -7.15 0.06 -10.87
C TYR A 160 -7.33 -1.01 -9.81
N GLU A 161 -6.23 -1.44 -9.21
CA GLU A 161 -6.24 -2.55 -8.28
C GLU A 161 -6.80 -2.18 -6.90
N ASP A 162 -7.45 -3.14 -6.25
CA ASP A 162 -7.78 -3.07 -4.83
C ASP A 162 -6.51 -3.24 -3.98
N ARG A 163 -6.45 -2.57 -2.81
CA ARG A 163 -5.30 -2.62 -1.89
C ARG A 163 -5.73 -2.54 -0.44
N MET A 164 -5.03 -3.31 0.40
CA MET A 164 -5.08 -3.19 1.85
C MET A 164 -3.75 -2.66 2.35
N THR A 165 -3.76 -1.74 3.30
CA THR A 165 -2.56 -1.08 3.82
C THR A 165 -2.62 -0.98 5.33
N ILE A 166 -1.50 -1.28 5.98
CA ILE A 166 -1.24 -0.96 7.38
C ILE A 166 -0.02 -0.06 7.47
N MET A 167 -0.13 0.99 8.27
CA MET A 167 0.99 1.79 8.75
C MET A 167 1.31 1.38 10.18
N ILE A 168 2.59 1.21 10.52
CA ILE A 168 3.02 0.82 11.87
C ILE A 168 4.07 1.80 12.40
N ASP A 169 3.87 2.28 13.62
CA ASP A 169 4.82 3.09 14.38
C ASP A 169 5.07 2.43 15.75
N ASP A 170 6.34 2.40 16.16
CA ASP A 170 6.81 1.85 17.44
C ASP A 170 6.87 2.91 18.55
N GLY A 171 6.14 4.02 18.39
CA GLY A 171 6.10 5.15 19.32
C GLY A 171 7.22 6.16 19.11
N LYS A 172 8.06 6.02 18.08
CA LYS A 172 9.20 6.91 17.80
C LYS A 172 8.85 8.06 16.87
N VAL A 173 7.75 7.96 16.11
CA VAL A 173 7.32 9.04 15.22
C VAL A 173 6.51 10.07 16.00
N PRO A 174 6.98 11.32 16.13
CA PRO A 174 6.29 12.34 16.90
C PRO A 174 4.84 12.54 16.41
N MET A 175 3.92 12.58 17.36
CA MET A 175 2.48 12.77 17.15
C MET A 175 1.73 11.64 16.41
N PHE A 176 2.38 10.53 16.05
CA PHE A 176 1.70 9.49 15.27
C PHE A 176 0.57 8.82 16.08
N ALA A 177 0.78 8.57 17.37
CA ALA A 177 -0.25 8.06 18.28
C ALA A 177 -1.49 8.98 18.39
N GLN A 178 -1.37 10.26 18.06
CA GLN A 178 -2.44 11.24 18.15
C GLN A 178 -3.10 11.50 16.79
N GLN A 179 -2.31 11.54 15.72
CA GLN A 179 -2.75 12.04 14.41
C GLN A 179 -2.66 11.00 13.29
N GLY A 180 -2.00 9.86 13.52
CA GLY A 180 -1.92 8.75 12.58
C GLY A 180 -1.47 9.17 11.18
N CYS A 181 -2.16 8.61 10.17
CA CYS A 181 -1.80 8.80 8.77
C CYS A 181 -1.89 10.26 8.27
N TRP A 182 -2.59 11.16 8.97
CA TRP A 182 -2.65 12.58 8.60
C TRP A 182 -1.31 13.28 8.71
N LEU A 183 -0.36 12.75 9.50
CA LEU A 183 1.03 13.20 9.46
C LEU A 183 1.69 13.02 8.09
N THR A 184 1.09 12.23 7.21
CA THR A 184 1.67 11.87 5.91
C THR A 184 0.87 12.38 4.72
N CYS A 185 -0.09 13.28 4.94
CA CYS A 185 -1.01 13.77 3.92
C CYS A 185 -0.87 15.28 3.81
N HIS A 186 -0.04 15.77 2.90
CA HIS A 186 0.24 17.21 2.78
C HIS A 186 -0.34 17.82 1.50
N GLU A 187 -0.54 19.13 1.53
CA GLU A 187 -0.61 19.94 0.31
C GLU A 187 0.65 19.73 -0.53
N GLY A 188 0.53 19.88 -1.85
CA GLY A 188 1.62 19.63 -2.77
C GLY A 188 1.75 18.19 -3.22
N GLU A 189 1.22 17.19 -2.51
CA GLU A 189 1.22 15.81 -2.95
C GLU A 189 0.37 15.57 -4.21
N ARG A 190 0.66 14.47 -4.93
CA ARG A 190 -0.19 14.01 -6.03
C ARG A 190 -1.64 13.83 -5.59
N ASP A 191 -2.56 14.42 -6.34
CA ASP A 191 -4.01 14.48 -6.15
C ASP A 191 -4.48 15.27 -4.90
N MET A 192 -3.58 16.00 -4.23
CA MET A 192 -3.88 16.88 -3.09
C MET A 192 -3.94 18.36 -3.50
N PRO A 193 -4.47 19.26 -2.64
CA PRO A 193 -4.49 20.69 -2.93
C PRO A 193 -3.08 21.23 -3.18
N LYS A 194 -2.98 22.21 -4.08
CA LYS A 194 -1.70 22.83 -4.49
C LYS A 194 -0.67 21.81 -4.99
N GLN A 195 -1.12 20.75 -5.65
CA GLN A 195 -0.26 19.72 -6.23
C GLN A 195 0.94 20.34 -6.96
N PHE A 196 2.11 19.76 -6.71
CA PHE A 196 3.39 20.15 -7.32
C PHE A 196 3.34 20.33 -8.85
N THR A 197 4.18 21.22 -9.37
CA THR A 197 4.56 21.23 -10.80
C THR A 197 5.88 20.50 -11.04
N LYS A 198 6.17 20.17 -12.30
CA LYS A 198 7.43 19.50 -12.68
C LYS A 198 8.64 20.38 -12.38
N GLU A 199 8.50 21.69 -12.61
CA GLU A 199 9.54 22.69 -12.39
C GLU A 199 9.84 22.83 -10.90
N GLU A 200 8.81 22.84 -10.06
CA GLU A 200 8.99 22.89 -8.60
C GLU A 200 9.70 21.64 -8.07
N VAL A 201 9.36 20.46 -8.59
CA VAL A 201 10.04 19.22 -8.18
C VAL A 201 11.49 19.19 -8.67
N ALA A 202 11.75 19.61 -9.91
CA ALA A 202 13.11 19.70 -10.46
C ALA A 202 13.99 20.71 -9.70
N ALA A 203 13.40 21.77 -9.14
CA ALA A 203 14.10 22.75 -8.31
C ALA A 203 14.26 22.31 -6.85
N ASN A 204 13.59 21.24 -6.39
CA ASN A 204 13.66 20.77 -5.02
C ASN A 204 14.93 19.94 -4.78
N ALA A 205 15.81 20.44 -3.90
CA ALA A 205 17.11 19.83 -3.63
C ALA A 205 16.99 18.40 -3.07
N LEU A 206 16.08 18.16 -2.12
CA LEU A 206 15.86 16.84 -1.54
C LEU A 206 15.34 15.85 -2.60
N LEU A 207 14.26 16.20 -3.32
CA LEU A 207 13.68 15.31 -4.34
C LEU A 207 14.67 14.99 -5.46
N THR A 208 15.50 15.95 -5.85
CA THR A 208 16.62 15.74 -6.78
C THR A 208 17.64 14.74 -6.21
N ALA A 209 18.06 14.93 -4.96
CA ALA A 209 19.01 14.03 -4.29
C ALA A 209 18.49 12.59 -4.19
N ILE A 210 17.20 12.40 -3.90
CA ILE A 210 16.56 11.08 -3.82
C ILE A 210 15.94 10.60 -5.15
N LYS A 211 16.23 11.29 -6.26
CA LYS A 211 15.83 10.96 -7.64
C LYS A 211 14.32 10.75 -7.80
N LYS A 212 13.51 11.62 -7.20
CA LYS A 212 12.04 11.63 -7.35
C LYS A 212 11.59 12.77 -8.24
N ASN A 213 10.52 12.53 -8.99
CA ASN A 213 9.93 13.47 -9.94
C ASN A 213 8.46 13.80 -9.61
N ASP A 214 7.99 13.38 -8.43
CA ASP A 214 6.69 13.67 -7.87
C ASP A 214 6.77 13.82 -6.34
N VAL A 215 5.78 14.49 -5.77
CA VAL A 215 5.58 14.57 -4.32
C VAL A 215 4.56 13.52 -3.89
N ARG A 216 4.93 12.73 -2.87
CA ARG A 216 4.09 11.73 -2.21
C ARG A 216 4.19 11.93 -0.71
N LYS A 217 3.45 11.10 0.03
CA LYS A 217 3.50 11.00 1.50
C LYS A 217 4.91 11.19 2.05
N TYR A 218 5.04 12.05 3.03
CA TYR A 218 6.25 12.30 3.80
C TYR A 218 5.87 12.65 5.25
N LEU A 219 6.79 12.50 6.19
CA LEU A 219 6.60 12.89 7.58
C LEU A 219 7.11 14.32 7.82
N PRO A 220 6.49 15.09 8.74
CA PRO A 220 6.88 16.47 9.02
C PRO A 220 8.34 16.61 9.44
N ALA A 221 8.87 15.61 10.16
CA ALA A 221 10.26 15.58 10.61
C ALA A 221 11.29 15.66 9.47
N SER A 222 10.90 15.28 8.25
CA SER A 222 11.76 15.32 7.05
C SER A 222 11.84 16.70 6.39
N ARG A 223 11.19 17.72 6.96
CA ARG A 223 11.16 19.11 6.47
C ARG A 223 11.71 20.07 7.53
N THR A 224 12.27 21.20 7.11
CA THR A 224 12.62 22.29 8.02
C THR A 224 11.39 23.12 8.38
N ASN A 225 10.44 23.27 7.45
CA ASN A 225 9.07 23.67 7.72
C ASN A 225 8.13 22.45 7.56
N PRO A 226 7.58 21.90 8.67
CA PRO A 226 6.63 20.79 8.68
C PRO A 226 5.47 20.86 7.67
N SER A 227 5.05 22.07 7.29
CA SER A 227 3.89 22.33 6.45
C SER A 227 4.26 22.72 5.01
N ASP A 228 5.53 22.62 4.62
CA ASP A 228 5.99 22.98 3.28
C ASP A 228 6.92 21.90 2.72
N TRP A 229 6.39 21.15 1.75
CA TRP A 229 7.10 20.07 1.09
C TRP A 229 8.38 20.53 0.38
N LYS A 230 8.50 21.82 0.04
CA LYS A 230 9.67 22.40 -0.63
C LYS A 230 10.90 22.47 0.29
N THR A 231 10.68 22.41 1.60
CA THR A 231 11.72 22.60 2.62
C THR A 231 12.38 21.30 3.07
N GLY A 232 12.68 20.41 2.13
CA GLY A 232 13.35 19.14 2.38
C GLY A 232 14.66 19.31 3.14
N LYS A 233 14.85 18.52 4.21
CA LYS A 233 16.13 18.41 4.91
C LYS A 233 17.20 17.76 4.03
N SER A 234 18.47 17.91 4.42
CA SER A 234 19.59 17.23 3.76
C SER A 234 19.49 15.71 3.89
N VAL A 235 20.09 14.95 2.96
CA VAL A 235 20.07 13.48 3.01
C VAL A 235 20.76 12.93 4.26
N GLU A 236 21.75 13.66 4.80
CA GLU A 236 22.45 13.33 6.03
C GLU A 236 21.53 13.49 7.26
N GLU A 237 20.71 14.55 7.30
CA GLU A 237 19.69 14.70 8.35
C GLU A 237 18.60 13.63 8.25
N ILE A 238 18.14 13.31 7.03
CA ILE A 238 17.17 12.22 6.81
C ILE A 238 17.71 10.89 7.31
N ALA A 239 18.96 10.55 6.99
CA ALA A 239 19.60 9.33 7.47
C ALA A 239 19.67 9.27 9.00
N LYS A 240 19.95 10.39 9.69
CA LYS A 240 19.92 10.47 11.15
C LYS A 240 18.52 10.22 11.73
N ILE A 241 17.48 10.78 11.10
CA ILE A 241 16.09 10.56 11.52
C ILE A 241 15.71 9.08 11.33
N LYS A 242 16.04 8.48 10.18
CA LYS A 242 15.78 7.07 9.89
C LYS A 242 16.48 6.16 10.90
N ALA A 243 17.77 6.39 11.17
CA ALA A 243 18.55 5.62 12.13
C ALA A 243 18.00 5.71 13.57
N ALA A 244 17.37 6.84 13.92
CA ALA A 244 16.66 7.00 15.20
C ALA A 244 15.27 6.33 15.22
N GLY A 245 14.84 5.68 14.13
CA GLY A 245 13.51 5.09 13.97
C GLY A 245 12.41 6.09 13.65
N GLY A 246 12.73 7.30 13.19
CA GLY A 246 11.77 8.37 12.92
C GLY A 246 10.94 8.20 11.64
N PHE A 247 10.67 6.98 11.20
CA PHE A 247 9.84 6.63 10.04
C PHE A 247 8.63 5.80 10.46
N VAL A 248 7.60 5.73 9.60
CA VAL A 248 6.45 4.83 9.77
C VAL A 248 6.55 3.71 8.76
N ASP A 249 6.42 2.46 9.20
CA ASP A 249 6.32 1.28 8.35
C ASP A 249 5.06 1.36 7.46
N LEU A 250 5.12 0.86 6.24
CA LEU A 250 4.03 0.91 5.27
C LEU A 250 3.97 -0.37 4.42
N ILE A 251 3.22 -1.33 4.95
CA ILE A 251 2.97 -2.62 4.29
C ILE A 251 1.70 -2.51 3.44
N GLN A 252 1.74 -2.94 2.18
CA GLN A 252 0.54 -3.05 1.34
C GLN A 252 0.40 -4.40 0.64
N TRP A 253 -0.77 -4.99 0.82
CA TRP A 253 -1.23 -6.03 -0.08
C TRP A 253 -1.90 -5.39 -1.31
N ARG A 254 -1.62 -5.93 -2.50
CA ARG A 254 -2.08 -5.41 -3.79
C ARG A 254 -2.72 -6.51 -4.63
N ALA A 255 -3.98 -6.33 -5.00
CA ALA A 255 -4.76 -7.36 -5.70
C ALA A 255 -4.19 -7.77 -7.06
N HIS A 256 -3.58 -6.84 -7.82
CA HIS A 256 -2.90 -7.18 -9.07
C HIS A 256 -1.41 -7.43 -8.85
N ARG A 257 -0.73 -6.54 -8.14
CA ARG A 257 0.74 -6.52 -8.13
C ARG A 257 1.43 -7.47 -7.16
N SER A 258 0.73 -8.01 -6.16
CA SER A 258 1.36 -8.88 -5.15
C SER A 258 0.58 -10.15 -4.85
N ASN A 259 -0.75 -10.12 -4.96
CA ASN A 259 -1.60 -11.29 -4.71
C ASN A 259 -1.26 -12.53 -5.55
N PRO A 260 -1.09 -12.45 -6.89
CA PRO A 260 -0.87 -13.63 -7.73
C PRO A 260 0.42 -14.40 -7.41
N VAL A 261 1.38 -13.74 -6.75
CA VAL A 261 2.68 -14.29 -6.35
C VAL A 261 2.79 -14.56 -4.83
N GLY A 262 1.67 -14.42 -4.10
CA GLY A 262 1.59 -14.72 -2.67
C GLY A 262 2.40 -13.78 -1.78
N MET A 263 2.44 -12.48 -2.12
CA MET A 263 3.24 -11.49 -1.40
C MET A 263 2.44 -10.25 -1.00
N ALA A 264 3.02 -9.45 -0.11
CA ALA A 264 2.68 -8.04 0.11
C ALA A 264 3.94 -7.21 -0.10
N ASP A 265 3.79 -5.95 -0.51
CA ASP A 265 4.94 -5.05 -0.60
C ASP A 265 5.35 -4.54 0.78
N ASP A 266 6.62 -4.15 0.89
CA ASP A 266 7.22 -3.59 2.08
C ASP A 266 7.86 -2.24 1.78
N GLY A 267 7.71 -1.31 2.70
CA GLY A 267 8.07 0.08 2.50
C GLY A 267 7.91 0.92 3.75
N TYR A 268 8.31 2.18 3.66
CA TYR A 268 8.16 3.13 4.76
C TYR A 268 7.83 4.54 4.27
N VAL A 269 7.40 5.39 5.20
CA VAL A 269 7.23 6.83 4.98
C VAL A 269 8.19 7.60 5.90
N LEU A 270 9.05 8.41 5.29
CA LEU A 270 9.86 9.42 5.98
C LEU A 270 9.98 10.68 5.13
N GLU A 271 10.94 10.77 4.23
CA GLU A 271 11.17 11.92 3.36
C GLU A 271 10.28 11.88 2.11
N TRP A 272 9.84 10.67 1.79
CA TRP A 272 8.97 10.28 0.70
C TRP A 272 8.39 8.88 1.01
N ARG A 273 7.43 8.42 0.23
CA ARG A 273 6.83 7.09 0.37
C ARG A 273 7.67 6.02 -0.32
N LEU A 274 8.61 5.43 0.39
CA LEU A 274 9.62 4.54 -0.18
C LEU A 274 9.20 3.07 -0.11
N PHE A 275 9.84 2.26 -0.95
CA PHE A 275 9.91 0.82 -0.75
C PHE A 275 11.20 0.54 0.01
N ASP A 276 11.23 -0.59 0.70
CA ASP A 276 12.41 -1.03 1.41
C ASP A 276 13.53 -1.44 0.45
N ALA A 277 14.72 -1.67 0.99
CA ALA A 277 15.89 -2.05 0.23
C ALA A 277 15.65 -3.37 -0.53
N GLY A 278 16.07 -3.40 -1.80
CA GLY A 278 16.01 -4.59 -2.64
C GLY A 278 15.07 -4.45 -3.83
N LYS A 279 14.34 -5.52 -4.15
CA LYS A 279 13.41 -5.56 -5.28
C LYS A 279 12.06 -6.12 -4.86
N ASN A 280 11.01 -5.43 -5.31
CA ASN A 280 9.64 -5.90 -5.20
C ASN A 280 9.31 -6.97 -6.26
N MET A 281 8.20 -7.66 -6.05
CA MET A 281 7.67 -8.74 -6.90
C MET A 281 7.01 -8.30 -8.21
N PHE A 282 7.13 -7.02 -8.60
CA PHE A 282 6.58 -6.51 -9.84
C PHE A 282 7.54 -5.53 -10.53
N SER A 283 7.53 -5.54 -11.86
CA SER A 283 8.30 -4.60 -12.68
C SER A 283 7.44 -4.05 -13.81
N GLY A 284 7.69 -2.80 -14.21
CA GLY A 284 6.97 -2.19 -15.33
C GLY A 284 7.24 -2.95 -16.63
N ASN A 285 6.20 -3.19 -17.42
CA ASN A 285 6.24 -3.92 -18.68
C ASN A 285 6.39 -3.00 -19.91
N SER A 286 6.91 -1.78 -19.76
CA SER A 286 7.13 -0.87 -20.89
C SER A 286 8.62 -0.62 -21.09
N ASP A 287 9.06 -0.64 -22.34
CA ASP A 287 10.40 -0.19 -22.72
C ASP A 287 10.50 1.33 -22.57
N ALA A 288 11.60 1.81 -21.99
CA ALA A 288 11.77 3.22 -21.69
C ALA A 288 11.91 4.08 -22.96
N LYS A 289 12.47 3.52 -24.04
CA LYS A 289 12.74 4.22 -25.30
C LYS A 289 11.57 4.10 -26.27
N THR A 290 11.14 2.87 -26.55
CA THR A 290 10.13 2.62 -27.60
C THR A 290 8.70 2.73 -27.09
N LYS A 291 8.50 2.70 -25.76
CA LYS A 291 7.19 2.59 -25.09
C LYS A 291 6.42 1.31 -25.41
N ALA A 292 6.99 0.39 -26.20
CA ALA A 292 6.41 -0.91 -26.46
C ALA A 292 6.49 -1.81 -25.22
N PRO A 293 5.65 -2.85 -25.13
CA PRO A 293 5.74 -3.85 -24.09
C PRO A 293 7.10 -4.56 -24.12
N LYS A 294 7.60 -4.99 -22.95
CA LYS A 294 8.82 -5.81 -22.87
C LYS A 294 8.51 -7.31 -22.95
N PHE A 295 7.33 -7.69 -22.45
CA PHE A 295 6.85 -9.05 -22.37
C PHE A 295 5.39 -9.14 -22.81
N MET A 296 5.01 -10.31 -23.29
CA MET A 296 3.66 -10.70 -23.68
C MET A 296 3.33 -12.09 -23.12
N TRP A 297 2.05 -12.48 -23.17
CA TRP A 297 1.67 -13.84 -22.78
C TRP A 297 2.24 -14.88 -23.76
N ASP A 298 2.68 -16.00 -23.20
CA ASP A 298 3.00 -17.19 -23.97
C ASP A 298 1.70 -17.85 -24.44
N ALA A 299 1.35 -17.61 -25.70
CA ALA A 299 0.15 -18.18 -26.30
C ALA A 299 0.12 -19.72 -26.25
N LYS A 300 1.27 -20.40 -26.16
CA LYS A 300 1.31 -21.86 -26.02
C LYS A 300 0.85 -22.33 -24.64
N LYS A 301 1.00 -21.49 -23.62
CA LYS A 301 0.64 -21.81 -22.23
C LYS A 301 -0.76 -21.37 -21.85
N VAL A 302 -1.18 -20.18 -22.29
CA VAL A 302 -2.47 -19.61 -21.89
C VAL A 302 -3.49 -19.53 -23.03
N GLY A 303 -3.11 -19.89 -24.26
CA GLY A 303 -4.01 -19.94 -25.42
C GLY A 303 -4.24 -18.59 -26.11
N TYR A 304 -3.67 -17.50 -25.60
CA TYR A 304 -3.78 -16.16 -26.18
C TYR A 304 -2.50 -15.35 -25.94
N LYS A 305 -2.30 -14.33 -26.78
CA LYS A 305 -1.14 -13.41 -26.71
C LYS A 305 -1.48 -12.04 -26.13
N SER A 306 -2.75 -11.67 -26.16
CA SER A 306 -3.36 -10.42 -25.73
C SER A 306 -4.79 -10.68 -25.28
N ILE A 307 -5.36 -9.70 -24.58
CA ILE A 307 -6.80 -9.61 -24.37
C ILE A 307 -7.34 -8.31 -25.00
N THR A 308 -8.65 -8.18 -25.08
CA THR A 308 -9.38 -6.97 -25.50
C THR A 308 -10.26 -6.43 -24.38
N ALA A 309 -10.78 -5.20 -24.54
CA ALA A 309 -11.53 -4.51 -23.50
C ALA A 309 -12.81 -5.23 -23.05
N ASP A 310 -13.43 -6.01 -23.93
CA ASP A 310 -14.59 -6.85 -23.63
C ASP A 310 -14.26 -8.06 -22.76
N GLN A 311 -12.98 -8.42 -22.62
CA GLN A 311 -12.53 -9.52 -21.75
C GLN A 311 -12.22 -9.08 -20.32
N LEU A 312 -12.13 -7.77 -20.05
CA LEU A 312 -11.86 -7.23 -18.71
C LEU A 312 -12.80 -7.81 -17.67
N ARG A 313 -12.26 -8.13 -16.49
CA ARG A 313 -12.98 -8.66 -15.31
C ARG A 313 -13.65 -10.03 -15.53
N LYS A 314 -13.33 -10.72 -16.64
CA LYS A 314 -13.84 -12.07 -16.93
C LYS A 314 -12.82 -13.19 -16.65
N GLY A 315 -11.68 -12.86 -16.07
CA GLY A 315 -10.61 -13.80 -15.74
C GLY A 315 -9.42 -13.13 -15.07
N ASP A 316 -8.41 -13.94 -14.75
CA ASP A 316 -7.16 -13.51 -14.14
C ASP A 316 -6.12 -13.17 -15.22
N HIS A 317 -5.92 -11.88 -15.46
CA HIS A 317 -5.06 -11.38 -16.54
C HIS A 317 -3.69 -10.93 -16.02
N PHE A 318 -2.92 -11.86 -15.47
CA PHE A 318 -1.58 -11.56 -14.95
C PHE A 318 -0.47 -12.00 -15.91
N LEU A 319 0.56 -11.16 -16.07
CA LEU A 319 1.84 -11.57 -16.64
C LEU A 319 2.76 -12.04 -15.50
N MET A 320 2.98 -13.34 -15.44
CA MET A 320 3.72 -14.05 -14.40
C MET A 320 5.03 -14.58 -14.97
N GLY A 321 6.16 -13.97 -14.56
CA GLY A 321 7.50 -14.18 -15.08
C GLY A 321 7.90 -15.66 -15.20
N GLU A 322 7.63 -16.43 -14.16
CA GLU A 322 8.01 -17.83 -14.07
C GLU A 322 7.00 -18.76 -14.77
N GLN A 323 5.81 -18.26 -15.11
CA GLN A 323 4.69 -19.11 -15.50
C GLN A 323 4.29 -18.91 -16.95
N ASN A 324 3.98 -17.69 -17.39
CA ASN A 324 3.17 -17.48 -18.60
C ASN A 324 3.66 -16.34 -19.52
N VAL A 325 4.90 -15.87 -19.39
CA VAL A 325 5.43 -14.79 -20.22
C VAL A 325 6.50 -15.26 -21.21
N VAL A 326 6.59 -14.54 -22.33
CA VAL A 326 7.70 -14.58 -23.29
C VAL A 326 8.13 -13.14 -23.63
N PRO A 327 9.35 -12.92 -24.16
CA PRO A 327 9.74 -11.61 -24.68
C PRO A 327 8.72 -11.08 -25.68
N PHE A 328 8.47 -9.77 -25.66
CA PHE A 328 7.55 -9.15 -26.59
C PHE A 328 8.05 -9.29 -28.03
N ASP A 329 7.21 -9.86 -28.90
CA ASP A 329 7.44 -9.96 -30.34
C ASP A 329 6.67 -8.85 -31.08
N PRO A 330 7.34 -7.84 -31.65
CA PRO A 330 6.66 -6.78 -32.41
C PRO A 330 5.98 -7.30 -33.68
N ASN A 331 6.39 -8.47 -34.20
CA ASN A 331 5.86 -9.07 -35.42
C ASN A 331 4.77 -10.11 -35.14
N ALA A 332 4.27 -10.21 -33.91
CA ALA A 332 3.25 -11.18 -33.54
C ALA A 332 1.87 -10.91 -34.18
N GLY A 333 1.72 -9.92 -35.08
CA GLY A 333 0.46 -9.58 -35.75
C GLY A 333 -0.53 -8.87 -34.83
N TRP A 334 -0.10 -7.79 -34.19
CA TRP A 334 -0.90 -6.98 -33.28
C TRP A 334 -2.03 -6.25 -34.02
N LYS A 335 -3.22 -6.23 -33.41
CA LYS A 335 -4.42 -5.58 -33.92
C LYS A 335 -4.81 -4.42 -33.01
N GLU A 336 -5.38 -3.38 -33.59
CA GLU A 336 -5.96 -2.29 -32.80
C GLU A 336 -6.91 -2.87 -31.74
N GLY A 337 -6.69 -2.47 -30.49
CA GLY A 337 -7.44 -2.94 -29.35
C GLY A 337 -6.78 -4.06 -28.54
N ASP A 338 -5.72 -4.70 -29.04
CA ASP A 338 -4.93 -5.67 -28.28
C ASP A 338 -4.35 -5.02 -27.02
N MET A 339 -4.45 -5.72 -25.89
CA MET A 339 -3.99 -5.25 -24.60
C MET A 339 -3.03 -6.23 -23.93
N LEU A 340 -2.03 -5.67 -23.24
CA LEU A 340 -1.07 -6.36 -22.40
C LEU A 340 -0.97 -5.70 -21.02
N PRO A 341 -0.82 -6.45 -19.92
CA PRO A 341 -0.67 -5.88 -18.60
C PRO A 341 0.51 -4.93 -18.50
N ARG A 342 0.34 -3.86 -17.71
CA ARG A 342 1.39 -2.86 -17.46
C ARG A 342 2.51 -3.39 -16.57
N TYR A 343 2.27 -4.45 -15.81
CA TYR A 343 3.26 -5.05 -14.91
C TYR A 343 3.50 -6.51 -15.26
N VAL A 344 4.75 -6.93 -15.11
CA VAL A 344 5.14 -8.33 -14.99
C VAL A 344 5.40 -8.62 -13.51
N LEU A 345 4.89 -9.73 -13.03
CA LEU A 345 4.99 -10.19 -11.65
C LEU A 345 6.00 -11.33 -11.58
N SER A 346 6.85 -11.34 -10.56
CA SER A 346 7.82 -12.40 -10.34
C SER A 346 8.12 -12.52 -8.85
N ARG A 347 7.88 -13.70 -8.30
CA ARG A 347 8.29 -14.00 -6.91
C ARG A 347 9.80 -14.21 -6.86
N ALA A 348 10.38 -14.85 -7.87
CA ALA A 348 11.80 -15.18 -7.90
C ALA A 348 12.71 -13.94 -7.98
N ASP A 349 12.20 -12.85 -8.58
CA ASP A 349 12.93 -11.58 -8.68
C ASP A 349 12.89 -10.74 -7.38
N ALA A 350 11.95 -11.04 -6.48
CA ALA A 350 11.78 -10.32 -5.21
C ALA A 350 12.92 -10.69 -4.25
N LYS A 351 13.54 -9.69 -3.62
CA LYS A 351 14.69 -9.89 -2.71
C LYS A 351 14.94 -8.67 -1.81
N GLY A 352 15.70 -8.88 -0.75
CA GLY A 352 15.99 -7.85 0.27
C GLY A 352 14.79 -7.62 1.18
N SER A 353 14.84 -6.58 2.01
CA SER A 353 13.75 -6.21 2.92
C SER A 353 12.43 -5.92 2.18
N ALA A 354 12.51 -5.41 0.94
CA ALA A 354 11.35 -5.23 0.06
C ALA A 354 10.53 -6.51 -0.24
N ALA A 355 11.02 -7.69 0.15
CA ALA A 355 10.42 -8.99 -0.09
C ALA A 355 10.09 -9.77 1.21
N ASP A 356 10.15 -9.11 2.37
CA ASP A 356 9.96 -9.79 3.66
C ASP A 356 8.53 -10.30 3.87
N ASN A 357 7.53 -9.57 3.39
CA ASN A 357 6.13 -9.88 3.64
C ASN A 357 5.53 -10.86 2.60
N ASN A 358 4.96 -11.94 3.12
CA ASN A 358 4.12 -12.86 2.33
C ASN A 358 2.63 -12.52 2.52
N ALA A 359 1.79 -13.04 1.63
CA ALA A 359 0.35 -12.95 1.82
C ALA A 359 -0.41 -14.11 1.18
N ILE A 360 -1.53 -14.48 1.78
CA ILE A 360 -2.58 -15.27 1.15
C ILE A 360 -3.85 -14.44 1.10
N ALA A 361 -4.61 -14.53 0.01
CA ALA A 361 -5.90 -13.86 -0.08
C ALA A 361 -6.91 -14.66 -0.90
N ASN A 362 -8.17 -14.44 -0.60
CA ASN A 362 -9.29 -14.87 -1.42
C ASN A 362 -10.34 -13.77 -1.49
N TRP A 363 -11.02 -13.70 -2.63
CA TRP A 363 -12.22 -12.90 -2.78
C TRP A 363 -13.40 -13.82 -3.02
N LYS A 364 -14.43 -13.70 -2.18
CA LYS A 364 -15.64 -14.50 -2.27
C LYS A 364 -16.84 -13.66 -1.87
N ASP A 365 -17.92 -13.77 -2.63
CA ASP A 365 -19.20 -13.08 -2.35
C ASP A 365 -19.02 -11.57 -2.10
N GLY A 366 -18.17 -10.90 -2.87
CA GLY A 366 -17.90 -9.46 -2.73
C GLY A 366 -17.05 -9.09 -1.52
N MET A 367 -16.38 -10.04 -0.86
CA MET A 367 -15.54 -9.79 0.30
C MET A 367 -14.11 -10.27 0.05
N TRP A 368 -13.16 -9.38 0.26
CA TRP A 368 -11.76 -9.76 0.39
C TRP A 368 -11.51 -10.35 1.78
N THR A 369 -10.76 -11.45 1.83
CA THR A 369 -10.09 -11.94 3.04
C THR A 369 -8.61 -12.05 2.73
N VAL A 370 -7.80 -11.24 3.41
CA VAL A 370 -6.35 -11.16 3.20
C VAL A 370 -5.65 -11.49 4.50
N VAL A 371 -4.63 -12.35 4.46
CA VAL A 371 -3.71 -12.57 5.58
C VAL A 371 -2.32 -12.17 5.11
N VAL A 372 -1.79 -11.08 5.67
CA VAL A 372 -0.37 -10.72 5.52
C VAL A 372 0.43 -11.46 6.58
N ILE A 373 1.58 -12.01 6.18
CA ILE A 373 2.48 -12.81 6.99
C ILE A 373 3.82 -12.07 7.03
N ARG A 374 4.14 -11.49 8.19
CA ARG A 374 5.36 -10.72 8.42
C ARG A 374 6.28 -11.49 9.35
N PRO A 375 7.54 -11.77 8.97
CA PRO A 375 8.50 -12.36 9.91
C PRO A 375 8.64 -11.51 11.18
N LEU A 376 8.72 -12.17 12.34
CA LEU A 376 9.14 -11.53 13.57
C LEU A 376 10.66 -11.37 13.59
N GLY A 377 11.14 -10.36 14.31
CA GLY A 377 12.58 -10.14 14.47
C GLY A 377 13.29 -9.65 13.20
N LEU A 378 12.57 -9.03 12.27
CA LEU A 378 13.19 -8.24 11.20
C LEU A 378 14.15 -7.22 11.83
N ALA A 379 15.37 -7.18 11.30
CA ALA A 379 16.47 -6.36 11.77
C ALA A 379 16.93 -5.33 10.72
N ASN A 380 16.17 -5.18 9.64
CA ASN A 380 16.46 -4.18 8.62
C ASN A 380 16.17 -2.78 9.18
N ASP A 381 16.93 -1.79 8.72
CA ASP A 381 16.86 -0.41 9.23
C ASP A 381 15.68 0.39 8.64
N ASP A 382 14.94 -0.21 7.70
CA ASP A 382 13.73 0.27 7.05
C ASP A 382 12.43 -0.36 7.59
N ASP A 383 12.52 -1.27 8.56
CA ASP A 383 11.39 -1.99 9.15
C ASP A 383 11.08 -1.60 10.60
N LYS A 384 9.82 -1.74 11.00
CA LYS A 384 9.45 -1.76 12.42
C LYS A 384 9.46 -3.17 12.96
N SER A 385 10.42 -3.45 13.85
CA SER A 385 10.52 -4.74 14.51
C SER A 385 9.34 -5.01 15.44
N LEU A 386 8.67 -6.13 15.21
CA LEU A 386 7.56 -6.61 16.02
C LEU A 386 8.04 -7.60 17.08
N LYS A 387 7.57 -7.44 18.32
CA LYS A 387 7.87 -8.35 19.43
C LYS A 387 6.64 -8.63 20.29
N GLU A 388 6.64 -9.80 20.92
CA GLU A 388 5.66 -10.17 21.92
C GLU A 388 5.57 -9.13 23.05
N GLY A 389 4.34 -8.78 23.44
CA GLY A 389 4.06 -7.74 24.44
C GLY A 389 4.34 -6.29 23.98
N GLY A 390 4.76 -6.08 22.73
CA GLY A 390 4.95 -4.74 22.17
C GLY A 390 3.63 -3.99 21.96
N VAL A 391 3.67 -2.67 22.12
CA VAL A 391 2.56 -1.75 21.83
C VAL A 391 2.94 -0.92 20.61
N TYR A 392 2.03 -0.82 19.64
CA TYR A 392 2.30 -0.19 18.34
C TYR A 392 1.13 0.68 17.95
N ASN A 393 1.43 1.85 17.39
CA ASN A 393 0.40 2.69 16.78
C ASN A 393 0.20 2.24 15.33
N VAL A 394 -1.04 2.00 14.93
CA VAL A 394 -1.38 1.52 13.59
C VAL A 394 -2.44 2.38 12.91
N GLY A 395 -2.27 2.58 11.61
CA GLY A 395 -3.25 3.20 10.73
C GLY A 395 -3.61 2.26 9.58
N PHE A 396 -4.89 2.17 9.24
CA PHE A 396 -5.37 1.28 8.18
C PHE A 396 -5.88 2.07 6.98
N ALA A 397 -5.71 1.51 5.79
CA ALA A 397 -6.32 2.03 4.59
C ALA A 397 -6.81 0.94 3.63
N VAL A 398 -7.99 1.14 3.06
CA VAL A 398 -8.56 0.31 1.98
C VAL A 398 -8.70 1.16 0.74
N HIS A 399 -8.06 0.71 -0.34
CA HIS A 399 -8.32 1.22 -1.68
C HIS A 399 -9.20 0.19 -2.37
N ASP A 400 -10.47 0.51 -2.57
CA ASP A 400 -11.40 -0.25 -3.38
C ASP A 400 -12.09 0.67 -4.38
N ASP A 401 -12.89 0.12 -5.29
CA ASP A 401 -13.66 0.90 -6.27
C ASP A 401 -12.78 1.52 -7.39
N ASN A 402 -11.70 0.82 -7.79
CA ASN A 402 -10.70 1.28 -8.77
C ASN A 402 -10.11 2.66 -8.42
N ILE A 403 -9.80 2.86 -7.14
CA ILE A 403 -9.31 4.14 -6.62
C ILE A 403 -7.81 4.12 -6.30
N THR A 404 -7.21 5.31 -6.30
CA THR A 404 -5.84 5.52 -5.82
C THR A 404 -5.71 6.81 -5.04
N THR A 405 -4.48 7.13 -4.63
CA THR A 405 -4.09 8.38 -3.95
C THR A 405 -5.07 8.79 -2.88
N ARG A 406 -5.72 9.96 -2.93
CA ARG A 406 -6.60 10.46 -1.86
C ARG A 406 -7.94 9.75 -1.74
N GLY A 407 -8.32 8.90 -2.70
CA GLY A 407 -9.67 8.36 -2.77
C GLY A 407 -9.94 7.10 -1.92
N HIS A 408 -8.95 6.67 -1.14
CA HIS A 408 -9.08 5.51 -0.25
C HIS A 408 -9.82 5.84 1.04
N HIS A 409 -10.28 4.82 1.75
CA HIS A 409 -10.78 4.95 3.10
C HIS A 409 -9.64 4.77 4.11
N VAL A 410 -9.64 5.55 5.18
CA VAL A 410 -8.63 5.53 6.25
C VAL A 410 -9.28 5.33 7.61
N SER A 411 -8.52 4.76 8.56
CA SER A 411 -8.89 4.77 9.97
C SER A 411 -8.32 6.00 10.68
N PHE A 412 -8.93 6.40 11.80
CA PHE A 412 -8.15 7.03 12.86
C PHE A 412 -7.12 6.03 13.43
N VAL A 413 -6.04 6.53 14.00
CA VAL A 413 -4.98 5.71 14.60
C VAL A 413 -5.54 4.82 15.72
N ARG A 414 -5.01 3.60 15.82
CA ARG A 414 -5.25 2.63 16.90
C ARG A 414 -3.92 2.34 17.60
N THR A 415 -3.96 1.99 18.88
CA THR A 415 -2.77 1.68 19.70
C THR A 415 -2.96 0.35 20.39
#